data_AF-A0A1M4TTR6-F1
#
_entry.id   AF-A0A1M4TTR6-F1
#
_cell.length_a   1.000
_cell.length_b   1.000
_cell.length_c   1.000
_cell.angle_alpha   90.00
_cell.angle_beta   90.00
_cell.angle_gamma   90.00
#
_symmetry.space_group_name_H-M   'P 1'
#
loop_
_entity.id
_entity.type
_entity.pdbx_description
1 polymer ?
#
loop_
_entity_poly.entity_id
_entity_poly.type
_entity_poly.pdbx_seq_one_letter_code
_entity_poly.pdbx_strand_id
1 'polypeptide(L)'
;MYEVVSFFARLRIDKETIIDLLQKYKKSLQILMERRIHLYIDEDGEIHVEGAFKNDEYQKVKTFTALKVKDFNTLIMDGIPKDIVNSIVILKLIDEWMSILTTKEKIALFHAYINHDFEKDGKRYKTLSIREISKKMNLPKSTVYDLIRKSLMKILQYNI
;
A
#
# COMPACT_ATOMS: atom_id res chain seq x y z
N MET A 1 10.86 -8.77 -20.58
CA MET A 1 9.87 -8.55 -19.52
C MET A 1 10.33 -9.36 -18.32
N TYR A 2 11.13 -8.76 -17.43
CA TYR A 2 11.61 -9.40 -16.20
C TYR A 2 11.20 -8.45 -15.07
N GLU A 3 9.95 -8.63 -14.66
CA GLU A 3 9.19 -7.76 -13.76
C GLU A 3 9.45 -8.14 -12.30
N VAL A 4 8.88 -7.37 -11.39
CA VAL A 4 9.01 -7.43 -9.91
C VAL A 4 8.82 -8.85 -9.35
N VAL A 5 8.20 -9.70 -10.18
CA VAL A 5 8.15 -11.15 -10.17
C VAL A 5 9.39 -11.81 -9.57
N SER A 6 10.66 -11.49 -9.87
CA SER A 6 11.76 -12.33 -9.34
C SER A 6 11.94 -12.31 -7.80
N PHE A 7 11.57 -11.22 -7.12
CA PHE A 7 11.63 -11.14 -5.64
C PHE A 7 10.46 -11.89 -4.99
N PHE A 8 9.28 -11.83 -5.61
CA PHE A 8 8.06 -12.47 -5.14
C PHE A 8 7.72 -13.78 -5.87
N ALA A 9 8.53 -14.26 -6.81
CA ALA A 9 8.27 -15.46 -7.64
C ALA A 9 8.19 -16.73 -6.80
N ARG A 10 8.68 -16.66 -5.56
CA ARG A 10 8.62 -17.72 -4.56
C ARG A 10 7.50 -17.51 -3.52
N LEU A 11 6.92 -16.32 -3.47
CA LEU A 11 5.82 -15.99 -2.58
C LEU A 11 4.52 -16.36 -3.30
N ARG A 12 3.87 -17.41 -2.81
CA ARG A 12 2.50 -17.73 -3.18
C ARG A 12 1.64 -16.53 -2.76
N ILE A 13 1.18 -15.73 -3.74
CA ILE A 13 0.30 -14.61 -3.48
C ILE A 13 -1.10 -15.16 -3.21
N ASP A 14 -1.47 -15.17 -1.93
CA ASP A 14 -2.84 -15.41 -1.48
C ASP A 14 -3.42 -14.14 -0.84
N LYS A 15 -4.69 -14.20 -0.48
CA LYS A 15 -5.42 -13.06 0.11
C LYS A 15 -4.74 -12.52 1.37
N GLU A 16 -4.22 -13.40 2.22
CA GLU A 16 -3.58 -13.00 3.47
C GLU A 16 -2.23 -12.31 3.19
N THR A 17 -1.47 -12.81 2.21
CA THR A 17 -0.23 -12.19 1.74
C THR A 17 -0.48 -10.79 1.17
N ILE A 18 -1.55 -10.61 0.40
CA ILE A 18 -1.96 -9.30 -0.14
C ILE A 18 -2.24 -8.33 1.01
N ILE A 19 -3.04 -8.73 2.00
CA ILE A 19 -3.37 -7.89 3.16
C ILE A 19 -2.11 -7.52 3.94
N ASP A 20 -1.23 -8.48 4.19
CA ASP A 20 0.01 -8.25 4.94
C ASP A 20 0.97 -7.31 4.19
N LEU A 21 0.98 -7.35 2.86
CA LEU A 21 1.73 -6.39 2.03
C LEU A 21 1.10 -5.00 2.06
N LEU A 22 -0.23 -4.89 1.89
CA LEU A 22 -0.96 -3.62 1.99
C LEU A 22 -0.68 -2.93 3.34
N GLN A 23 -0.67 -3.69 4.43
CA GLN A 23 -0.33 -3.17 5.76
C GLN A 23 1.11 -2.71 5.91
N LYS A 24 2.05 -3.14 5.06
CA LYS A 24 3.44 -2.67 5.08
C LYS A 24 3.62 -1.32 4.38
N TYR A 25 2.67 -0.88 3.56
CA TYR A 25 2.79 0.36 2.76
C TYR A 25 3.22 1.57 3.59
N LYS A 26 2.47 1.92 4.64
CA LYS A 26 2.79 3.05 5.52
C LYS A 26 4.17 2.93 6.16
N LYS A 27 4.53 1.73 6.61
CA LYS A 27 5.85 1.46 7.21
C LYS A 27 6.98 1.63 6.19
N SER A 28 6.78 1.15 4.97
CA SER A 28 7.74 1.30 3.88
C SER A 28 7.96 2.77 3.52
N LEU A 29 6.90 3.58 3.48
CA LEU A 29 7.04 5.03 3.31
C LEU A 29 7.82 5.68 4.47
N GLN A 30 7.54 5.30 5.72
CA GLN A 30 8.28 5.85 6.87
C GLN A 30 9.77 5.49 6.86
N ILE A 31 10.13 4.29 6.40
CA ILE A 31 11.52 3.88 6.22
C ILE A 31 12.19 4.78 5.18
N LEU A 32 11.55 5.00 4.03
CA LEU A 32 12.14 5.82 2.95
C LEU A 32 12.19 7.32 3.28
N MET A 33 11.27 7.82 4.11
CA MET A 33 11.20 9.24 4.48
C MET A 33 11.92 9.56 5.80
N GLU A 34 12.40 8.54 6.50
CA GLU A 34 13.08 8.61 7.80
C GLU A 34 12.32 9.45 8.85
N ARG A 35 10.97 9.42 8.79
CA ARG A 35 10.11 10.25 9.64
C ARG A 35 8.74 9.60 9.86
N ARG A 36 8.03 10.08 10.89
CA ARG A 36 6.61 9.76 11.05
C ARG A 36 5.78 10.49 9.99
N ILE A 37 4.78 9.79 9.49
CA ILE A 37 3.91 10.26 8.43
C ILE A 37 2.45 9.94 8.75
N HIS A 38 1.57 10.78 8.23
CA HIS A 38 0.15 10.53 8.08
C HIS A 38 -0.18 10.27 6.62
N LEU A 39 -1.10 9.35 6.38
CA LEU A 39 -1.60 9.03 5.05
C LEU A 39 -3.04 9.48 4.95
N TYR A 40 -3.40 10.05 3.81
CA TYR A 40 -4.78 10.25 3.42
C TYR A 40 -4.96 9.87 1.95
N ILE A 41 -6.21 9.65 1.56
CA ILE A 41 -6.60 9.37 0.18
C ILE A 41 -7.62 10.44 -0.21
N ASP A 42 -7.45 11.03 -1.38
CA ASP A 42 -8.38 12.02 -1.90
C ASP A 42 -9.58 11.37 -2.60
N GLU A 43 -10.47 12.22 -3.14
CA GLU A 43 -11.68 11.79 -3.84
C GLU A 43 -11.39 11.11 -5.17
N ASP A 44 -10.22 11.34 -5.78
CA ASP A 44 -9.75 10.72 -7.01
C ASP A 44 -9.09 9.34 -6.77
N GLY A 45 -8.78 9.05 -5.52
CA GLY A 45 -8.14 7.80 -5.09
C GLY A 45 -6.62 7.87 -5.13
N GLU A 46 -6.02 9.06 -5.12
CA GLU A 46 -4.58 9.26 -4.94
C GLU A 46 -4.22 9.25 -3.45
N ILE A 47 -3.20 8.46 -3.09
CA ILE A 47 -2.66 8.46 -1.73
C ILE A 47 -1.67 9.61 -1.59
N HIS A 48 -1.85 10.40 -0.54
CA HIS A 48 -1.00 11.52 -0.18
C HIS A 48 -0.32 11.28 1.17
N VAL A 49 0.85 11.91 1.34
CA VAL A 49 1.67 11.76 2.54
C VAL A 49 1.90 13.12 3.17
N GLU A 50 1.69 13.18 4.47
CA GLU A 50 1.96 14.34 5.31
C GLU A 50 3.03 13.95 6.34
N GLY A 51 4.15 14.66 6.35
CA GLY A 51 5.25 14.41 7.28
C GLY A 51 5.12 15.28 8.53
N ALA A 52 5.44 14.75 9.70
CA ALA A 52 5.45 15.54 10.94
C ALA A 52 6.64 16.54 10.97
N PHE A 53 6.49 17.73 10.38
CA PHE A 53 7.41 18.88 10.50
C PHE A 53 6.62 20.17 10.74
N LYS A 54 7.24 21.22 11.32
CA LYS A 54 6.59 22.47 11.79
C LYS A 54 5.71 23.23 10.79
N ASN A 55 5.83 22.95 9.49
CA ASN A 55 5.01 23.52 8.43
C ASN A 55 4.35 22.35 7.69
N ASP A 56 3.03 22.20 7.88
CA ASP A 56 2.16 21.16 7.33
C ASP A 56 2.07 21.26 5.78
N GLU A 57 3.13 20.90 5.07
CA GLU A 57 3.13 20.82 3.60
C GLU A 57 2.80 19.40 3.11
N TYR A 58 1.72 19.29 2.34
CA TYR A 58 1.36 18.07 1.64
C TYR A 58 2.31 17.83 0.47
N GLN A 59 2.96 16.66 0.45
CA GLN A 59 3.71 16.20 -0.71
C GLN A 59 2.93 15.06 -1.36
N LYS A 60 2.63 15.18 -2.66
CA LYS A 60 2.29 14.00 -3.47
C LYS A 60 3.39 12.97 -3.24
N VAL A 61 3.04 11.69 -3.13
CA VAL A 61 4.04 10.62 -3.18
C VAL A 61 4.78 10.82 -4.49
N LYS A 62 5.95 11.48 -4.45
CA LYS A 62 6.80 11.64 -5.63
C LYS A 62 7.12 10.22 -6.03
N THR A 63 6.47 9.82 -7.09
CA THR A 63 6.47 8.48 -7.61
C THR A 63 7.93 8.07 -7.72
N PHE A 64 8.33 6.94 -7.13
CA PHE A 64 9.65 6.33 -7.34
C PHE A 64 9.71 5.74 -8.77
N THR A 65 9.29 6.54 -9.75
CA THR A 65 8.99 6.20 -11.16
C THR A 65 10.24 5.84 -11.95
N ALA A 66 11.44 6.05 -11.40
CA ALA A 66 12.68 5.92 -12.16
C ALA A 66 13.53 4.67 -11.87
N LEU A 67 13.20 3.82 -10.88
CA LEU A 67 14.00 2.62 -10.63
C LEU A 67 13.52 1.43 -11.47
N LYS A 68 14.18 1.17 -12.59
CA LYS A 68 13.95 -0.06 -13.37
C LYS A 68 14.22 -1.27 -12.47
N VAL A 69 13.28 -2.21 -12.51
CA VAL A 69 13.17 -3.40 -11.63
C VAL A 69 14.40 -4.33 -11.67
N LYS A 70 15.21 -4.26 -12.73
CA LYS A 70 16.38 -5.12 -12.91
C LYS A 70 17.51 -4.88 -11.89
N ASP A 71 17.48 -3.79 -11.13
CA ASP A 71 18.62 -3.39 -10.30
C ASP A 71 18.46 -3.60 -8.79
N PHE A 72 17.40 -4.24 -8.27
CA PHE A 72 17.26 -4.35 -6.80
C PHE A 72 18.37 -5.14 -6.11
N ASN A 73 18.89 -6.20 -6.73
CA ASN A 73 20.06 -6.91 -6.22
C ASN A 73 21.34 -6.07 -6.41
N THR A 74 21.44 -5.32 -7.51
CA THR A 74 22.53 -4.36 -7.75
C THR A 74 22.56 -3.29 -6.67
N LEU A 75 21.42 -2.70 -6.30
CA LEU A 75 21.30 -1.72 -5.22
C LEU A 75 21.80 -2.26 -3.87
N ILE A 76 21.52 -3.53 -3.56
CA ILE A 76 22.04 -4.17 -2.33
C ILE A 76 23.57 -4.34 -2.44
N MET A 77 24.07 -4.76 -3.61
CA MET A 77 25.52 -4.89 -3.86
C MET A 77 26.23 -3.53 -3.83
N ASP A 78 25.54 -2.45 -4.20
CA ASP A 78 25.99 -1.06 -4.14
C ASP A 78 25.90 -0.47 -2.72
N GLY A 79 25.59 -1.30 -1.72
CA GLY A 79 25.60 -0.92 -0.30
C GLY A 79 24.30 -0.30 0.19
N ILE A 80 23.22 -0.29 -0.60
CA ILE A 80 21.92 0.17 -0.13
C ILE A 80 21.35 -0.85 0.86
N PRO A 81 20.93 -0.41 2.06
CA PRO A 81 20.27 -1.27 3.04
C PRO A 81 19.11 -2.08 2.45
N LYS A 82 19.08 -3.39 2.74
CA LYS A 82 18.06 -4.32 2.22
C LYS A 82 16.63 -3.92 2.58
N ASP A 83 16.42 -3.30 3.73
CA ASP A 83 15.14 -2.78 4.20
C ASP A 83 14.64 -1.60 3.36
N ILE A 84 15.53 -0.73 2.87
CA ILE A 84 15.21 0.32 1.90
C ILE A 84 14.78 -0.32 0.58
N VAL A 85 15.54 -1.28 0.07
CA VAL A 85 15.23 -2.00 -1.18
C VAL A 85 13.87 -2.71 -1.09
N ASN A 86 13.62 -3.45 -0.01
CA ASN A 86 12.34 -4.10 0.25
C ASN A 86 11.19 -3.09 0.31
N SER A 87 11.42 -1.92 0.92
CA SER A 87 10.41 -0.87 1.01
C SER A 87 10.03 -0.32 -0.35
N ILE A 88 11.00 -0.04 -1.22
CA ILE A 88 10.75 0.40 -2.60
C ILE A 88 9.93 -0.64 -3.36
N VAL A 89 10.30 -1.92 -3.24
CA VAL A 89 9.60 -3.03 -3.89
C VAL A 89 8.14 -3.13 -3.43
N ILE A 90 7.88 -3.03 -2.13
CA ILE A 90 6.52 -3.06 -1.56
C ILE A 90 5.68 -1.90 -2.10
N LEU A 91 6.23 -0.68 -2.13
CA LEU A 91 5.50 0.49 -2.61
C LEU A 91 5.13 0.35 -4.09
N LYS A 92 6.09 -0.06 -4.95
CA LYS A 92 5.83 -0.26 -6.38
C LYS A 92 4.76 -1.31 -6.63
N LEU A 93 4.84 -2.45 -5.95
CA LEU A 93 3.86 -3.52 -6.08
C LEU A 93 2.45 -3.04 -5.70
N ILE A 94 2.34 -2.27 -4.62
CA ILE A 94 1.05 -1.76 -4.16
C ILE A 94 0.53 -0.66 -5.10
N ASP A 95 1.39 0.22 -5.62
CA ASP A 95 0.98 1.21 -6.61
C ASP A 95 0.43 0.54 -7.89
N GLU A 96 1.07 -0.56 -8.36
CA GLU A 96 0.57 -1.38 -9.45
C GLU A 96 -0.81 -1.99 -9.13
N TRP A 97 -0.97 -2.58 -7.93
CA TRP A 97 -2.25 -3.11 -7.48
C TRP A 97 -3.34 -2.05 -7.34
N MET A 98 -2.99 -0.85 -6.91
CA MET A 98 -3.95 0.25 -6.82
C MET A 98 -4.36 0.72 -8.23
N SER A 99 -3.46 0.68 -9.21
CA SER A 99 -3.72 1.15 -10.58
C SER A 99 -4.83 0.37 -11.31
N ILE A 100 -5.04 -0.91 -10.96
CA ILE A 100 -6.10 -1.76 -11.57
C ILE A 100 -7.47 -1.60 -10.89
N LEU A 101 -7.56 -0.81 -9.82
CA LEU A 101 -8.77 -0.60 -9.04
C LEU A 101 -9.49 0.68 -9.47
N THR A 102 -10.82 0.63 -9.39
CA THR A 102 -11.65 1.85 -9.49
C THR A 102 -11.40 2.75 -8.27
N THR A 103 -11.69 4.04 -8.39
CA THR A 103 -11.52 5.01 -7.29
C THR A 103 -12.21 4.57 -5.99
N LYS A 104 -13.45 4.07 -6.06
CA LYS A 104 -14.17 3.58 -4.88
C LYS A 104 -13.52 2.34 -4.25
N GLU A 105 -12.98 1.45 -5.08
CA GLU A 105 -12.21 0.28 -4.62
C GLU A 105 -10.92 0.71 -3.92
N LYS A 106 -10.17 1.67 -4.51
CA LYS A 106 -8.96 2.25 -3.90
C LYS A 106 -9.24 2.83 -2.52
N ILE A 107 -10.27 3.67 -2.39
CA ILE A 107 -10.63 4.34 -1.12
C ILE A 107 -11.04 3.30 -0.06
N ALA A 108 -11.87 2.32 -0.43
CA ALA A 108 -12.29 1.27 0.49
C ALA A 108 -11.10 0.43 0.97
N LEU A 109 -10.22 0.01 0.05
CA LEU A 109 -9.04 -0.79 0.36
C LEU A 109 -8.02 -0.02 1.18
N PHE A 110 -7.83 1.27 0.90
CA PHE A 110 -6.97 2.16 1.65
C PHE A 110 -7.36 2.20 3.13
N HIS A 111 -8.65 2.45 3.42
CA HIS A 111 -9.13 2.48 4.79
C HIS A 111 -9.15 1.12 5.49
N ALA A 112 -9.33 0.04 4.71
CA ALA A 112 -9.36 -1.31 5.25
C ALA A 112 -7.98 -1.87 5.62
N TYR A 113 -6.92 -1.51 4.89
CA TYR A 113 -5.61 -2.18 5.05
C TYR A 113 -4.37 -1.27 4.99
N ILE A 114 -4.43 -0.08 4.38
CA ILE A 114 -3.25 0.78 4.22
C ILE A 114 -3.16 1.81 5.35
N ASN A 115 -4.28 2.48 5.64
CA ASN A 115 -4.33 3.51 6.67
C ASN A 115 -4.62 2.89 8.03
N HIS A 116 -3.54 2.60 8.76
CA HIS A 116 -3.58 2.15 10.14
C HIS A 116 -2.72 3.05 11.02
N ASP A 117 -3.13 3.18 12.27
CA ASP A 117 -2.25 3.59 13.34
C ASP A 117 -1.59 2.33 13.87
N PHE A 118 -0.26 2.34 14.06
CA PHE A 118 0.58 1.16 14.34
C PHE A 118 0.22 0.36 15.62
N GLU A 119 -0.95 0.61 16.21
CA GLU A 119 -1.66 -0.29 17.09
C GLU A 119 -1.86 -1.66 16.42
N LYS A 120 -1.46 -2.71 17.13
CA LYS A 120 -1.65 -4.09 16.67
C LYS A 120 -2.95 -4.66 17.21
N ASP A 121 -3.65 -5.39 16.36
CA ASP A 121 -4.71 -6.33 16.72
C ASP A 121 -4.25 -7.75 16.33
N GLY A 122 -3.71 -8.47 17.30
CA GLY A 122 -3.03 -9.76 17.07
C GLY A 122 -1.78 -9.63 16.18
N LYS A 123 -1.79 -10.32 15.03
CA LYS A 123 -0.67 -10.31 14.06
C LYS A 123 -0.70 -9.13 13.09
N ARG A 124 -1.80 -8.37 13.04
CA ARG A 124 -2.05 -7.31 12.07
C ARG A 124 -2.14 -5.95 12.73
N TYR A 125 -1.98 -4.89 11.93
CA TYR A 125 -2.31 -3.54 12.38
C TYR A 125 -3.81 -3.32 12.38
N LYS A 126 -4.26 -2.57 13.37
CA LYS A 126 -5.65 -2.17 13.54
C LYS A 126 -6.01 -1.13 12.48
N THR A 127 -7.09 -1.39 11.77
CA THR A 127 -7.60 -0.60 10.64
C THR A 127 -9.05 -0.23 10.90
N LEU A 128 -9.64 0.58 10.03
CA LEU A 128 -11.05 0.92 10.16
C LEU A 128 -11.93 -0.32 9.92
N SER A 129 -12.91 -0.52 10.80
CA SER A 129 -13.95 -1.52 10.60
C SER A 129 -14.84 -1.15 9.41
N ILE A 130 -15.52 -2.15 8.81
CA ILE A 130 -16.48 -1.93 7.71
C ILE A 130 -17.54 -0.88 8.10
N ARG A 131 -17.92 -0.81 9.37
CA ARG A 131 -18.88 0.20 9.87
C ARG A 131 -18.31 1.61 9.79
N GLU A 132 -17.04 1.80 10.16
CA GLU A 132 -16.38 3.11 10.10
C GLU A 132 -16.13 3.52 8.66
N ILE A 133 -15.71 2.60 7.81
CA ILE A 133 -15.53 2.84 6.37
C ILE A 133 -16.87 3.21 5.71
N SER A 134 -17.94 2.50 6.04
CA SER A 134 -19.31 2.78 5.58
C SER A 134 -19.75 4.21 5.92
N LYS A 135 -19.48 4.68 7.14
CA LYS A 135 -19.73 6.07 7.53
C LYS A 135 -18.88 7.05 6.75
N LYS A 136 -17.57 6.76 6.62
CA LYS A 136 -16.60 7.64 5.95
C LYS A 136 -16.89 7.81 4.45
N MET A 137 -17.28 6.74 3.79
CA MET A 137 -17.62 6.75 2.35
C MET A 137 -19.08 7.11 2.08
N ASN A 138 -19.91 7.25 3.11
CA ASN A 138 -21.36 7.38 2.99
C ASN A 138 -22.00 6.28 2.10
N LEU A 139 -21.61 5.03 2.34
CA LEU A 139 -22.09 3.85 1.59
C LEU A 139 -22.67 2.80 2.54
N PRO A 140 -23.60 1.95 2.08
CA PRO A 140 -24.04 0.78 2.85
C PRO A 140 -22.87 -0.15 3.19
N LYS A 141 -22.92 -0.79 4.38
CA LYS A 141 -21.90 -1.75 4.81
C LYS A 141 -21.69 -2.89 3.81
N SER A 142 -22.77 -3.38 3.20
CA SER A 142 -22.72 -4.41 2.17
C SER A 142 -21.93 -3.96 0.95
N THR A 143 -22.17 -2.74 0.47
CA THR A 143 -21.43 -2.14 -0.64
C THR A 143 -19.94 -2.00 -0.31
N VAL A 144 -19.58 -1.55 0.89
CA VAL A 144 -18.17 -1.47 1.32
C VAL A 144 -17.53 -2.85 1.36
N TYR A 145 -18.21 -3.85 1.92
CA TYR A 145 -17.72 -5.23 1.95
C TYR A 145 -17.46 -5.76 0.52
N ASP A 146 -18.39 -5.51 -0.40
CA ASP A 146 -18.27 -5.91 -1.80
C ASP A 146 -17.11 -5.21 -2.51
N LEU A 147 -16.90 -3.91 -2.25
CA LEU A 147 -15.76 -3.15 -2.79
C LEU A 147 -14.44 -3.76 -2.32
N ILE A 148 -14.30 -4.02 -1.02
CA ILE A 148 -13.07 -4.63 -0.46
C ILE A 148 -12.85 -6.02 -1.05
N ARG A 149 -13.89 -6.87 -1.08
CA ARG A 149 -13.81 -8.22 -1.63
C ARG A 149 -13.42 -8.20 -3.11
N LYS A 150 -14.06 -7.37 -3.93
CA LYS A 150 -13.75 -7.22 -5.36
C LYS A 150 -12.33 -6.74 -5.57
N SER A 151 -11.87 -5.76 -4.78
CA SER A 151 -10.50 -5.26 -4.84
C SER A 151 -9.48 -6.37 -4.60
N LEU A 152 -9.64 -7.15 -3.53
CA LEU A 152 -8.75 -8.27 -3.22
C LEU A 152 -8.80 -9.36 -4.29
N MET A 153 -9.98 -9.63 -4.89
CA MET A 153 -10.09 -10.58 -6.00
C MET A 153 -9.37 -10.10 -7.26
N LYS A 154 -9.50 -8.82 -7.63
CA LYS A 154 -8.78 -8.24 -8.78
C LYS A 154 -7.27 -8.32 -8.60
N ILE A 155 -6.79 -7.96 -7.40
CA ILE A 155 -5.37 -8.07 -7.06
C ILE A 155 -4.93 -9.53 -7.14
N LEU A 156 -5.68 -10.47 -6.55
CA LEU A 156 -5.34 -11.89 -6.62
C LEU A 156 -5.24 -12.39 -8.06
N GLN A 157 -6.22 -12.05 -8.91
CA GLN A 157 -6.23 -12.41 -10.33
C GLN A 157 -5.09 -11.79 -11.12
N TYR A 158 -4.65 -10.58 -10.78
CA TYR A 158 -3.52 -9.91 -11.41
C TYR A 158 -2.17 -10.61 -11.14
N ASN A 159 -2.08 -11.41 -10.07
CA ASN A 159 -0.85 -12.11 -9.68
C ASN A 159 -0.84 -13.60 -10.07
N ILE A 160 -1.86 -14.09 -10.78
CA ILE A 160 -1.98 -15.47 -11.31
C ILE A 160 -1.66 -15.45 -12.80
#